data_AF-A0A3D5R4N3-F1
#
_entry.id   AF-A0A3D5R4N3-F1
#
_cell.length_a   1.000
_cell.length_b   1.000
_cell.length_c   1.000
_cell.angle_alpha   90.00
_cell.angle_beta   90.00
_cell.angle_gamma   90.00
#
_symmetry.space_group_name_H-M   'P 1'
#
loop_
_entity.id
_entity.type
_entity.pdbx_description
1 polymer ?
#
loop_
_entity_poly.entity_id
_entity_poly.type
_entity_poly.pdbx_seq_one_letter_code
_entity_poly.pdbx_strand_id
1 'polypeptide(L)'
;MKEKVSTKNNKEEVLRNILQDEDFEEIKTKYNSIMKLKEEENFSSFQEIKEEKAIVEEEIDRNNKVIEKYKKDIENTENNRRLYLVEEEISDLSRIIKNIEEMKSIVEITKNNILETSRKIKEEFMPELEKNLGKYFNILTDNRYKEVSIEDSFAIEVKESEEDRFISLDNLSLGTIDQMYFSLRFSLIDIMFSNSEIPIILDDCFTQYDDDRLKNALDIITKVKDKYQILLFTCHKREEQFLRELGQEINLVQL
;
A
#
# COMPACT_ATOMS: atom_id res chain seq x y z
N MET A 1 50.49 -10.84 6.09
CA MET A 1 51.73 -10.06 5.87
C MET A 1 52.65 -10.63 4.76
N LYS A 2 52.14 -11.48 3.84
CA LYS A 2 52.92 -12.06 2.73
C LYS A 2 52.54 -11.55 1.32
N GLU A 3 51.39 -10.88 1.15
CA GLU A 3 50.95 -10.43 -0.18
C GLU A 3 51.58 -9.11 -0.65
N LYS A 4 51.97 -8.19 0.26
CA LYS A 4 52.60 -6.92 -0.15
C LYS A 4 54.05 -7.06 -0.63
N VAL A 5 54.70 -8.20 -0.39
CA VAL A 5 56.09 -8.46 -0.83
C VAL A 5 56.12 -9.02 -2.26
N SER A 6 55.10 -9.79 -2.66
CA SER A 6 55.02 -10.39 -4.02
C SER A 6 54.69 -9.36 -5.11
N THR A 7 53.86 -8.36 -4.83
CA THR A 7 53.47 -7.33 -5.81
C THR A 7 54.57 -6.30 -6.08
N LYS A 8 55.50 -6.09 -5.13
CA LYS A 8 56.61 -5.16 -5.31
C LYS A 8 57.72 -5.76 -6.18
N ASN A 9 58.06 -7.04 -5.98
CA ASN A 9 59.04 -7.74 -6.80
C ASN A 9 58.60 -7.87 -8.27
N ASN A 10 57.32 -8.13 -8.52
CA ASN A 10 56.82 -8.32 -9.89
C ASN A 10 56.77 -7.00 -10.68
N LYS A 11 56.58 -5.85 -10.02
CA LYS A 11 56.63 -4.52 -10.67
C LYS A 11 58.05 -4.09 -10.98
N GLU A 12 59.02 -4.40 -10.12
CA GLU A 12 60.45 -4.11 -10.38
C GLU A 12 61.04 -5.03 -11.46
N GLU A 13 60.57 -6.28 -11.56
CA GLU A 13 60.95 -7.21 -12.62
C GLU A 13 60.38 -6.81 -13.99
N VAL A 14 59.12 -6.36 -14.04
CA VAL A 14 58.52 -5.78 -15.25
C VAL A 14 59.21 -4.46 -15.62
N LEU A 15 59.58 -3.62 -14.65
CA LEU A 15 60.31 -2.37 -14.91
C LEU A 15 61.73 -2.63 -15.46
N ARG A 16 62.44 -3.64 -14.94
CA ARG A 16 63.74 -4.07 -15.50
C ARG A 16 63.63 -4.70 -16.89
N ASN A 17 62.56 -5.42 -17.19
CA ASN A 17 62.35 -6.00 -18.53
C ASN A 17 61.87 -4.98 -19.57
N ILE A 18 61.21 -3.89 -19.14
CA ILE A 18 60.83 -2.78 -20.02
C ILE A 18 62.04 -1.88 -20.33
N LEU A 19 62.94 -1.70 -19.38
CA LEU A 19 64.14 -0.87 -19.50
C LEU A 19 65.34 -1.66 -20.00
N GLN A 20 65.20 -2.42 -21.11
CA GLN A 20 66.35 -3.07 -21.77
C GLN A 20 67.42 -2.06 -22.22
N ASP A 21 68.26 -1.67 -21.26
CA ASP A 21 69.51 -0.91 -21.34
C ASP A 21 69.44 0.60 -21.64
N GLU A 22 68.53 1.36 -21.01
CA GLU A 22 68.77 2.81 -20.78
C GLU A 22 68.38 3.23 -19.36
N ASP A 23 69.36 3.69 -18.58
CA ASP A 23 69.19 4.07 -17.16
C ASP A 23 68.36 5.36 -17.06
N PHE A 24 67.51 5.51 -16.03
CA PHE A 24 66.67 6.72 -15.89
C PHE A 24 67.54 7.99 -15.73
N GLU A 25 68.72 7.85 -15.14
CA GLU A 25 69.74 8.90 -15.10
C GLU A 25 70.33 9.18 -16.49
N GLU A 26 70.36 8.21 -17.40
CA GLU A 26 70.81 8.38 -18.78
C GLU A 26 69.79 9.17 -19.61
N ILE A 27 68.48 8.91 -19.42
CA ILE A 27 67.40 9.69 -20.03
C ILE A 27 67.38 11.14 -19.50
N LYS A 28 67.61 11.32 -18.20
CA LYS A 28 67.71 12.64 -17.57
C LYS A 28 68.96 13.40 -18.03
N THR A 29 70.06 12.68 -18.25
CA THR A 29 71.29 13.23 -18.81
C THR A 29 71.09 13.62 -20.27
N LYS A 30 70.43 12.78 -21.10
CA LYS A 30 70.04 13.11 -22.49
C LYS A 30 69.11 14.33 -22.53
N TYR A 31 68.10 14.41 -21.66
CA TYR A 31 67.18 15.55 -21.58
C TYR A 31 67.91 16.86 -21.21
N ASN A 32 68.84 16.81 -20.26
CA ASN A 32 69.64 17.99 -19.89
C ASN A 32 70.67 18.37 -20.96
N SER A 33 71.18 17.40 -21.73
CA SER A 33 72.06 17.63 -22.88
C SER A 33 71.29 18.35 -24.01
N ILE A 34 70.05 17.94 -24.26
CA ILE A 34 69.14 18.58 -25.22
C ILE A 34 68.77 20.01 -24.78
N MET A 35 68.62 20.26 -23.47
CA MET A 35 68.38 21.60 -22.96
C MET A 35 69.60 22.54 -23.09
N LYS A 36 70.83 22.02 -22.95
CA LYS A 36 72.06 22.82 -23.16
C LYS A 36 72.28 23.23 -24.61
N LEU A 37 71.79 22.45 -25.59
CA LEU A 37 71.84 22.80 -27.02
C LEU A 37 70.92 23.98 -27.39
N LYS A 38 70.08 24.45 -26.48
CA LYS A 38 69.14 25.56 -26.71
C LYS A 38 69.73 26.95 -26.45
N GLU A 39 70.93 27.05 -25.87
CA GLU A 39 71.55 28.34 -25.47
C GLU A 39 72.87 28.67 -26.19
N GLU A 40 73.37 27.84 -27.10
CA GLU A 40 74.52 28.17 -27.96
C GLU A 40 74.10 28.18 -29.44
N GLU A 41 74.05 29.36 -30.04
CA GLU A 41 73.92 29.54 -31.50
C GLU A 41 75.14 28.95 -32.22
N ASN A 42 75.06 27.65 -32.56
CA ASN A 42 75.88 27.01 -33.57
C ASN A 42 75.04 25.94 -34.27
N PHE A 43 74.36 26.33 -35.35
CA PHE A 43 73.67 25.40 -36.23
C PHE A 43 74.70 24.51 -36.95
N SER A 44 74.88 23.28 -36.45
CA SER A 44 75.38 22.17 -37.24
C SER A 44 74.27 21.82 -38.25
N SER A 45 74.50 22.14 -39.53
CA SER A 45 73.66 21.93 -40.72
C SER A 45 72.14 21.72 -40.50
N PHE A 46 71.30 22.66 -40.97
CA PHE A 46 69.82 22.54 -41.04
C PHE A 46 69.31 21.21 -41.63
N GLN A 47 70.15 20.50 -42.39
CA GLN A 47 69.87 19.19 -42.96
C GLN A 47 69.76 18.09 -41.89
N GLU A 48 70.62 18.09 -40.88
CA GLU A 48 70.68 17.04 -39.84
C GLU A 48 69.46 17.10 -38.91
N ILE A 49 69.07 18.31 -38.49
CA ILE A 49 67.85 18.53 -37.68
C ILE A 49 66.58 18.07 -38.42
N LYS A 50 66.55 18.22 -39.76
CA LYS A 50 65.41 17.81 -40.57
C LYS A 50 65.33 16.28 -40.68
N GLU A 51 66.47 15.60 -40.74
CA GLU A 51 66.56 14.14 -40.76
C GLU A 51 66.19 13.55 -39.39
N GLU A 52 66.68 14.11 -38.29
CA GLU A 52 66.29 13.69 -36.93
C GLU A 52 64.80 13.89 -36.66
N LYS A 53 64.23 15.03 -37.10
CA LYS A 53 62.80 15.29 -36.99
C LYS A 53 61.97 14.24 -37.75
N ALA A 54 62.41 13.85 -38.95
CA ALA A 54 61.71 12.85 -39.74
C ALA A 54 61.72 11.47 -39.06
N ILE A 55 62.84 11.10 -38.43
CA ILE A 55 62.97 9.84 -37.67
C ILE A 55 62.03 9.85 -36.46
N VAL A 56 61.98 10.96 -35.70
CA VAL A 56 61.09 11.09 -34.54
C VAL A 56 59.62 11.07 -34.96
N GLU A 57 59.26 11.72 -36.07
CA GLU A 57 57.90 11.67 -36.61
C GLU A 57 57.49 10.25 -37.02
N GLU A 58 58.41 9.46 -37.58
CA GLU A 58 58.16 8.06 -37.92
C GLU A 58 58.01 7.18 -36.66
N GLU A 59 58.80 7.42 -35.62
CA GLU A 59 58.63 6.73 -34.34
C GLU A 59 57.32 7.09 -33.64
N ILE A 60 56.87 8.35 -33.69
CA ILE A 60 55.57 8.77 -33.18
C ILE A 60 54.44 8.04 -33.91
N ASP A 61 54.50 7.94 -35.25
CA ASP A 61 53.49 7.22 -36.03
C ASP A 61 53.44 5.72 -35.70
N ARG A 62 54.62 5.08 -35.53
CA ARG A 62 54.70 3.69 -35.08
C ARG A 62 54.10 3.49 -33.69
N ASN A 63 54.43 4.37 -32.74
CA ASN A 63 53.92 4.29 -31.37
C ASN A 63 52.39 4.51 -31.33
N ASN A 64 51.85 5.41 -32.14
CA ASN A 64 50.41 5.62 -32.25
C ASN A 64 49.68 4.37 -32.78
N LYS A 65 50.24 3.68 -33.79
CA LYS A 65 49.69 2.41 -34.30
C LYS A 65 49.71 1.30 -33.26
N VAL A 66 50.76 1.23 -32.46
CA VAL A 66 50.88 0.25 -31.37
C VAL A 66 49.86 0.54 -30.26
N ILE A 67 49.66 1.82 -29.90
CA ILE A 67 48.63 2.24 -28.94
C ILE A 67 47.23 1.88 -29.44
N GLU A 68 46.92 2.13 -30.72
CA GLU A 68 45.61 1.74 -31.28
C GLU A 68 45.38 0.23 -31.24
N LYS A 69 46.41 -0.56 -31.52
CA LYS A 69 46.33 -2.03 -31.44
C LYS A 69 46.05 -2.48 -30.00
N TYR A 70 46.80 -1.97 -29.02
CA TYR A 70 46.57 -2.30 -27.62
C TYR A 70 45.20 -1.83 -27.11
N LYS A 71 44.69 -0.69 -27.58
CA LYS A 71 43.32 -0.26 -27.27
C LYS A 71 42.29 -1.25 -27.79
N LYS A 72 42.43 -1.71 -29.04
CA LYS A 72 41.56 -2.75 -29.62
C LYS A 72 41.66 -4.08 -28.89
N ASP A 73 42.85 -4.46 -28.44
CA ASP A 73 43.06 -5.70 -27.70
C ASP A 73 42.45 -5.63 -26.28
N ILE A 74 42.55 -4.47 -25.62
CA ILE A 74 41.88 -4.20 -24.33
C ILE A 74 40.36 -4.24 -24.48
N GLU A 75 39.83 -3.62 -25.53
CA GLU A 75 38.40 -3.61 -25.84
C GLU A 75 37.84 -5.02 -26.12
N ASN A 76 38.68 -5.89 -26.70
CA ASN A 76 38.35 -7.28 -26.99
C ASN A 76 38.64 -8.27 -25.84
N THR A 77 39.15 -7.81 -24.70
CA THR A 77 39.44 -8.68 -23.55
C THR A 77 38.13 -9.18 -22.93
N GLU A 78 37.99 -10.49 -22.68
CA GLU A 78 36.75 -11.13 -22.18
C GLU A 78 36.12 -10.43 -20.95
N ASN A 79 36.95 -9.84 -20.09
CA ASN A 79 36.51 -9.11 -18.90
C ASN A 79 35.68 -7.86 -19.24
N ASN A 80 35.97 -7.16 -20.34
CA ASN A 80 35.24 -5.96 -20.74
C ASN A 80 33.86 -6.32 -21.34
N ARG A 81 33.78 -7.43 -22.08
CA ARG A 81 32.49 -7.98 -22.54
C ARG A 81 31.62 -8.48 -21.38
N ARG A 82 32.23 -9.13 -20.38
CA ARG A 82 31.52 -9.54 -19.15
C ARG A 82 31.02 -8.34 -18.36
N LEU A 83 31.79 -7.26 -18.28
CA LEU A 83 31.36 -6.01 -17.65
C LEU A 83 30.13 -5.42 -18.34
N TYR A 84 30.14 -5.33 -19.67
CA TYR A 84 28.99 -4.85 -20.44
C TYR A 84 27.70 -5.65 -20.18
N LEU A 85 27.79 -6.98 -20.15
CA LEU A 85 26.64 -7.85 -19.85
C LEU A 85 26.09 -7.62 -18.43
N VAL A 86 26.97 -7.43 -17.44
CA VAL A 86 26.56 -7.12 -16.07
C VAL A 86 25.93 -5.73 -15.96
N GLU A 87 26.45 -4.74 -16.70
CA GLU A 87 25.86 -3.39 -16.75
C GLU A 87 24.47 -3.40 -17.39
N GLU A 88 24.28 -4.19 -18.45
CA GLU A 88 22.97 -4.42 -19.08
C GLU A 88 21.98 -5.06 -18.09
N GLU A 89 22.39 -6.13 -17.39
CA GLU A 89 21.56 -6.78 -16.36
C GLU A 89 21.20 -5.81 -15.23
N ILE A 90 22.14 -4.98 -14.76
CA ILE A 90 21.88 -3.95 -13.75
C ILE A 90 20.87 -2.93 -14.27
N SER A 91 20.96 -2.52 -15.54
CA SER A 91 20.01 -1.58 -16.16
C SER A 91 18.60 -2.16 -16.20
N ASP A 92 18.46 -3.42 -16.61
CA ASP A 92 17.18 -4.11 -16.66
C ASP A 92 16.56 -4.30 -15.27
N LEU A 93 17.36 -4.75 -14.29
CA LEU A 93 16.92 -4.88 -12.90
C LEU A 93 16.51 -3.53 -12.31
N SER A 94 17.23 -2.45 -12.62
CA SER A 94 16.89 -1.09 -12.18
C SER A 94 15.54 -0.63 -12.74
N ARG A 95 15.25 -0.96 -14.00
CA ARG A 95 13.94 -0.69 -14.61
C ARG A 95 12.82 -1.49 -13.95
N ILE A 96 13.07 -2.77 -13.63
CA ILE A 96 12.10 -3.61 -12.92
C ILE A 96 11.83 -3.05 -11.52
N ILE A 97 12.86 -2.68 -10.77
CA ILE A 97 12.73 -2.07 -9.44
C ILE A 97 11.87 -0.82 -9.51
N LYS A 98 12.15 0.09 -10.45
CA LYS A 98 11.36 1.31 -10.64
C LYS A 98 9.88 1.01 -10.87
N ASN A 99 9.56 0.06 -11.75
CA ASN A 99 8.17 -0.32 -12.03
C ASN A 99 7.48 -0.90 -10.77
N ILE A 100 8.20 -1.70 -9.97
CA ILE A 100 7.67 -2.25 -8.72
C ILE A 100 7.43 -1.15 -7.69
N GLU A 101 8.32 -0.16 -7.58
CA GLU A 101 8.15 0.99 -6.68
C GLU A 101 6.93 1.83 -7.06
N GLU A 102 6.72 2.08 -8.36
CA GLU A 102 5.53 2.76 -8.87
C GLU A 102 4.25 1.97 -8.51
N MET A 103 4.23 0.66 -8.75
CA MET A 103 3.09 -0.19 -8.38
C MET A 103 2.83 -0.19 -6.88
N LYS A 104 3.87 -0.29 -6.06
CA LYS A 104 3.76 -0.24 -4.60
C LYS A 104 3.13 1.08 -4.15
N SER A 105 3.55 2.21 -4.72
CA SER A 105 2.98 3.51 -4.41
C SER A 105 1.49 3.58 -4.73
N ILE A 106 1.08 3.07 -5.89
CA ILE A 106 -0.35 3.01 -6.28
C ILE A 106 -1.16 2.18 -5.28
N VAL A 107 -0.64 1.01 -4.88
CA VAL A 107 -1.30 0.14 -3.90
C VAL A 107 -1.42 0.82 -2.54
N GLU A 108 -0.38 1.51 -2.08
CA GLU A 108 -0.41 2.24 -0.81
C GLU A 108 -1.44 3.37 -0.81
N ILE A 109 -1.48 4.18 -1.88
CA ILE A 109 -2.48 5.24 -2.04
C ILE A 109 -3.88 4.65 -2.06
N THR A 110 -4.09 3.58 -2.82
CA THR A 110 -5.40 2.91 -2.93
C THR A 110 -5.85 2.36 -1.59
N LYS A 111 -4.96 1.69 -0.86
CA LYS A 111 -5.23 1.18 0.49
C LYS A 111 -5.65 2.31 1.43
N ASN A 112 -4.89 3.41 1.44
CA ASN A 112 -5.19 4.54 2.31
C ASN A 112 -6.54 5.17 1.98
N ASN A 113 -6.86 5.34 0.69
CA ASN A 113 -8.16 5.86 0.26
C ASN A 113 -9.33 4.95 0.68
N ILE A 114 -9.18 3.62 0.56
CA ILE A 114 -10.20 2.67 1.01
C ILE A 114 -10.39 2.76 2.52
N LEU A 115 -9.29 2.78 3.29
CA LEU A 115 -9.36 2.87 4.75
C LEU A 115 -9.99 4.19 5.21
N GLU A 116 -9.61 5.31 4.59
CA GLU A 116 -10.18 6.61 4.91
C GLU A 116 -11.67 6.69 4.55
N THR A 117 -12.06 6.17 3.38
CA THR A 117 -13.47 6.12 2.96
C THR A 117 -14.28 5.24 3.90
N SER A 118 -13.77 4.07 4.26
CA SER A 118 -14.42 3.18 5.22
C SER A 118 -14.59 3.84 6.59
N ARG A 119 -13.59 4.60 7.05
CA ARG A 119 -13.68 5.35 8.31
C ARG A 119 -14.75 6.43 8.25
N LYS A 120 -14.80 7.22 7.17
CA LYS A 120 -15.81 8.27 6.98
C LYS A 120 -17.23 7.71 6.97
N ILE A 121 -17.45 6.61 6.23
CA ILE A 121 -18.76 5.93 6.21
C ILE A 121 -19.14 5.50 7.63
N LYS A 122 -18.19 4.96 8.41
CA LYS A 122 -18.45 4.53 9.79
C LYS A 122 -18.78 5.71 10.71
N GLU A 123 -18.04 6.81 10.61
CA GLU A 123 -18.25 8.03 11.40
C GLU A 123 -19.62 8.68 11.13
N GLU A 124 -20.11 8.60 9.90
CA GLU A 124 -21.45 9.11 9.52
C GLU A 124 -22.56 8.13 9.94
N PHE A 125 -22.36 6.83 9.75
CA PHE A 125 -23.40 5.82 9.90
C PHE A 125 -23.60 5.29 11.34
N MET A 126 -22.53 5.12 12.11
CA MET A 126 -22.61 4.54 13.47
C MET A 126 -23.46 5.38 14.43
N PRO A 127 -23.31 6.71 14.52
CA PRO A 127 -24.10 7.50 15.46
C PRO A 127 -25.60 7.45 15.16
N GLU A 128 -25.98 7.41 13.87
CA GLU A 128 -27.38 7.29 13.47
C GLU A 128 -27.92 5.89 13.77
N LEU A 129 -27.10 4.85 13.56
CA LEU A 129 -27.44 3.47 13.89
C LEU A 129 -27.68 3.29 15.40
N GLU A 130 -26.75 3.73 16.25
CA GLU A 130 -26.87 3.66 17.71
C GLU A 130 -28.13 4.38 18.21
N LYS A 131 -28.39 5.59 17.67
CA LYS A 131 -29.58 6.38 18.02
C LYS A 131 -30.88 5.67 17.65
N ASN A 132 -31.01 5.19 16.42
CA ASN A 132 -32.22 4.51 15.97
C ASN A 132 -32.39 3.17 16.69
N LEU A 133 -31.30 2.44 16.90
CA LEU A 133 -31.28 1.15 17.59
C LEU A 133 -31.72 1.32 19.05
N GLY A 134 -31.18 2.31 19.76
CA GLY A 134 -31.60 2.67 21.11
C GLY A 134 -33.08 3.05 21.18
N LYS A 135 -33.58 3.84 20.23
CA LYS A 135 -35.01 4.22 20.16
C LYS A 135 -35.92 2.98 20.02
N TYR A 136 -35.65 2.10 19.06
CA TYR A 136 -36.49 0.92 18.85
C TYR A 136 -36.38 -0.08 20.00
N PHE A 137 -35.17 -0.31 20.49
CA PHE A 137 -34.92 -1.25 21.57
C PHE A 137 -35.54 -0.79 22.90
N ASN A 138 -35.54 0.52 23.15
CA ASN A 138 -36.22 1.12 24.30
C ASN A 138 -37.73 0.87 24.27
N ILE A 139 -38.38 1.01 23.11
CA ILE A 139 -39.82 0.72 22.96
C ILE A 139 -40.10 -0.78 23.14
N LEU A 140 -39.32 -1.66 22.49
CA LEU A 140 -39.51 -3.11 22.60
C LEU A 140 -39.38 -3.64 24.02
N THR A 141 -38.45 -3.07 24.78
CA THR A 141 -38.10 -3.53 26.12
C THR A 141 -38.84 -2.79 27.23
N ASP A 142 -39.90 -2.05 26.88
CA ASP A 142 -40.69 -1.22 27.80
C ASP A 142 -39.81 -0.35 28.72
N ASN A 143 -38.94 0.44 28.08
CA ASN A 143 -38.01 1.34 28.73
C ASN A 143 -36.93 0.67 29.61
N ARG A 144 -36.78 -0.65 29.60
CA ARG A 144 -35.75 -1.34 30.39
C ARG A 144 -34.33 -0.99 29.94
N TYR A 145 -34.11 -0.78 28.64
CA TYR A 145 -32.83 -0.34 28.09
C TYR A 145 -33.00 0.98 27.34
N LYS A 146 -32.14 1.97 27.62
CA LYS A 146 -32.29 3.34 27.09
C LYS A 146 -31.33 3.68 25.97
N GLU A 147 -30.14 3.13 26.02
CA GLU A 147 -29.06 3.45 25.11
C GLU A 147 -28.40 2.17 24.62
N VAL A 148 -27.87 2.24 23.41
CA VAL A 148 -27.10 1.17 22.79
C VAL A 148 -25.80 1.78 22.29
N SER A 149 -24.69 1.15 22.61
CA SER A 149 -23.36 1.50 22.11
C SER A 149 -22.79 0.35 21.30
N ILE A 150 -22.16 0.69 20.17
CA ILE A 150 -21.52 -0.25 19.26
C ILE A 150 -20.04 0.10 19.21
N GLU A 151 -19.21 -0.82 19.67
CA GLU A 151 -17.77 -0.66 19.65
C GLU A 151 -17.20 -0.76 18.22
N ASP A 152 -15.91 -0.39 18.09
CA ASP A 152 -15.21 -0.53 16.82
C ASP A 152 -15.16 -1.97 16.30
N SER A 153 -15.17 -2.93 17.22
CA SER A 153 -15.20 -4.39 17.01
C SER A 153 -16.57 -4.92 16.58
N PHE A 154 -17.60 -4.05 16.54
CA PHE A 154 -19.02 -4.39 16.46
C PHE A 154 -19.57 -5.17 17.66
N ALA A 155 -18.83 -5.21 18.78
CA ALA A 155 -19.43 -5.59 20.06
C ALA A 155 -20.49 -4.56 20.43
N ILE A 156 -21.61 -5.02 20.96
CA ILE A 156 -22.74 -4.16 21.28
C ILE A 156 -23.02 -4.26 22.77
N GLU A 157 -23.11 -3.10 23.41
CA GLU A 157 -23.49 -2.94 24.81
C GLU A 157 -24.78 -2.14 24.92
N VAL A 158 -25.59 -2.49 25.93
CA VAL A 158 -26.86 -1.80 26.19
C VAL A 158 -26.86 -1.22 27.59
N LYS A 159 -27.43 -0.02 27.74
CA LYS A 159 -27.51 0.68 29.02
C LYS A 159 -28.82 0.35 29.73
N GLU A 160 -28.73 -0.30 30.88
CA GLU A 160 -29.88 -0.67 31.72
C GLU A 160 -30.42 0.55 32.47
N SER A 161 -31.74 0.73 32.43
CA SER A 161 -32.42 1.93 32.94
C SER A 161 -32.42 2.07 34.46
N GLU A 162 -32.37 0.96 35.19
CA GLU A 162 -32.45 0.93 36.65
C GLU A 162 -31.08 1.15 37.31
N GLU A 163 -30.05 0.46 36.80
CA GLU A 163 -28.71 0.46 37.38
C GLU A 163 -27.73 1.44 36.70
N ASP A 164 -28.15 2.10 35.62
CA ASP A 164 -27.34 3.05 34.82
C ASP A 164 -25.99 2.47 34.35
N ARG A 165 -25.95 1.15 34.13
CA ARG A 165 -24.75 0.39 33.72
C ARG A 165 -24.88 -0.14 32.29
N PHE A 166 -23.73 -0.30 31.63
CA PHE A 166 -23.64 -1.02 30.36
C PHE A 166 -23.49 -2.52 30.59
N ILE A 167 -24.21 -3.30 29.78
CA ILE A 167 -24.23 -4.75 29.82
C ILE A 167 -24.00 -5.26 28.39
N SER A 168 -23.08 -6.22 28.25
CA SER A 168 -22.90 -6.95 26.99
C SER A 168 -24.18 -7.69 26.60
N LEU A 169 -24.47 -7.71 25.30
CA LEU A 169 -25.55 -8.47 24.69
C LEU A 169 -25.55 -9.96 25.07
N ASP A 170 -24.38 -10.54 25.31
CA ASP A 170 -24.22 -11.96 25.68
C ASP A 170 -24.88 -12.29 27.03
N ASN A 171 -25.10 -11.28 27.88
CA ASN A 171 -25.74 -11.45 29.19
C ASN A 171 -27.26 -11.26 29.13
N LEU A 172 -27.84 -10.99 27.95
CA LEU A 172 -29.27 -10.79 27.78
C LEU A 172 -30.00 -12.11 27.52
N SER A 173 -31.30 -12.14 27.84
CA SER A 173 -32.13 -13.31 27.53
C SER A 173 -32.29 -13.47 26.02
N LEU A 174 -32.49 -14.70 25.54
CA LEU A 174 -32.69 -14.97 24.10
C LEU A 174 -33.79 -14.11 23.48
N GLY A 175 -34.94 -13.95 24.16
CA GLY A 175 -36.01 -13.09 23.64
C GLY A 175 -35.67 -11.60 23.64
N THR A 176 -34.76 -11.15 24.52
CA THR A 176 -34.22 -9.78 24.46
C THR A 176 -33.25 -9.61 23.29
N ILE A 177 -32.46 -10.65 23.00
CA ILE A 177 -31.58 -10.70 21.82
C ILE A 177 -32.44 -10.64 20.53
N ASP A 178 -33.55 -11.36 20.47
CA ASP A 178 -34.48 -11.29 19.33
C ASP A 178 -35.06 -9.88 19.14
N GLN A 179 -35.44 -9.21 20.23
CA GLN A 179 -35.84 -7.80 20.19
C GLN A 179 -34.72 -6.89 19.70
N MET A 180 -33.48 -7.15 20.08
CA MET A 180 -32.34 -6.39 19.57
C MET A 180 -32.15 -6.57 18.07
N TYR A 181 -32.31 -7.79 17.54
CA TYR A 181 -32.26 -8.03 16.10
C TYR A 181 -33.40 -7.33 15.35
N PHE A 182 -34.61 -7.32 15.92
CA PHE A 182 -35.74 -6.59 15.34
C PHE A 182 -35.42 -5.09 15.28
N SER A 183 -34.97 -4.50 16.38
CA SER A 183 -34.56 -3.10 16.43
C SER A 183 -33.45 -2.78 15.44
N LEU A 184 -32.44 -3.63 15.31
CA LEU A 184 -31.35 -3.47 14.35
C LEU A 184 -31.87 -3.42 12.90
N ARG A 185 -32.76 -4.35 12.53
CA ARG A 185 -33.36 -4.36 11.19
C ARG A 185 -34.12 -3.09 10.89
N PHE A 186 -34.96 -2.61 11.82
CA PHE A 186 -35.72 -1.37 11.64
C PHE A 186 -34.82 -0.14 11.60
N SER A 187 -33.76 -0.09 12.42
CA SER A 187 -32.75 0.98 12.34
C SER A 187 -32.05 1.04 10.99
N LEU A 188 -31.66 -0.12 10.45
CA LEU A 188 -31.04 -0.21 9.13
C LEU A 188 -32.02 0.23 8.04
N ILE A 189 -33.28 -0.18 8.13
CA ILE A 189 -34.32 0.25 7.19
C ILE A 189 -34.46 1.77 7.19
N ASP A 190 -34.48 2.39 8.38
CA ASP A 190 -34.57 3.84 8.51
C ASP A 190 -33.39 4.58 7.90
N ILE A 191 -32.18 4.08 8.09
CA ILE A 191 -30.98 4.73 7.55
C ILE A 191 -30.89 4.55 6.04
N MET A 192 -31.12 3.33 5.55
CA MET A 192 -30.92 2.99 4.13
C MET A 192 -32.06 3.46 3.23
N PHE A 193 -33.29 3.52 3.74
CA PHE A 193 -34.50 3.75 2.94
C PHE A 193 -35.35 4.91 3.46
N SER A 194 -34.76 5.86 4.19
CA SER A 194 -35.46 7.05 4.73
C SER A 194 -36.27 7.82 3.68
N ASN A 195 -35.83 7.81 2.42
CA ASN A 195 -36.44 8.55 1.30
C ASN A 195 -37.09 7.63 0.25
N SER A 196 -37.47 6.40 0.62
CA SER A 196 -38.03 5.43 -0.33
C SER A 196 -39.21 4.67 0.27
N GLU A 197 -40.30 4.60 -0.48
CA GLU A 197 -41.46 3.77 -0.13
C GLU A 197 -41.14 2.32 -0.51
N ILE A 198 -40.54 1.58 0.43
CA ILE A 198 -40.27 0.14 0.28
C ILE A 198 -41.26 -0.68 1.11
N PRO A 199 -41.67 -1.86 0.64
CA PRO A 199 -42.42 -2.79 1.46
C PRO A 199 -41.52 -3.49 2.49
N ILE A 200 -42.00 -3.61 3.72
CA ILE A 200 -41.42 -4.45 4.78
C ILE A 200 -42.26 -5.71 4.89
N ILE A 201 -41.63 -6.87 4.67
CA ILE A 201 -42.27 -8.18 4.80
C ILE A 201 -41.80 -8.81 6.10
N LEU A 202 -42.75 -9.14 6.97
CA LEU A 202 -42.54 -9.81 8.24
C LEU A 202 -43.20 -11.18 8.18
N ASP A 203 -42.41 -12.25 8.18
CA ASP A 203 -42.89 -13.64 8.10
C ASP A 203 -42.65 -14.36 9.43
N ASP A 204 -43.73 -14.65 10.16
CA ASP A 204 -43.74 -15.33 11.48
C ASP A 204 -42.71 -14.75 12.48
N CYS A 205 -42.44 -13.45 12.40
CA CYS A 205 -41.33 -12.78 13.08
C CYS A 205 -41.47 -12.72 14.61
N PHE A 206 -42.66 -13.01 15.16
CA PHE A 206 -42.95 -12.83 16.59
C PHE A 206 -43.28 -14.14 17.30
N THR A 207 -43.08 -15.29 16.68
CA THR A 207 -43.45 -16.62 17.22
C THR A 207 -42.93 -16.89 18.64
N GLN A 208 -41.76 -16.35 19.00
CA GLN A 208 -41.17 -16.51 20.34
C GLN A 208 -41.55 -15.41 21.36
N TYR A 209 -42.32 -14.40 20.94
CA TYR A 209 -42.68 -13.29 21.82
C TYR A 209 -43.87 -13.66 22.69
N ASP A 210 -43.81 -13.28 23.97
CA ASP A 210 -44.99 -13.17 24.82
C ASP A 210 -45.87 -11.99 24.37
N ASP A 211 -47.05 -11.86 24.99
CA ASP A 211 -48.05 -10.87 24.58
C ASP A 211 -47.56 -9.42 24.77
N ASP A 212 -46.79 -9.15 25.83
CA ASP A 212 -46.29 -7.80 26.11
C ASP A 212 -45.23 -7.40 25.09
N ARG A 213 -44.29 -8.30 24.79
CA ARG A 213 -43.28 -8.07 23.75
C ARG A 213 -43.90 -7.93 22.37
N LEU A 214 -44.93 -8.71 22.05
CA LEU A 214 -45.65 -8.59 20.79
C LEU A 214 -46.34 -7.24 20.67
N LYS A 215 -47.04 -6.78 21.72
CA LYS A 215 -47.69 -5.46 21.72
C LYS A 215 -46.69 -4.35 21.46
N ASN A 216 -45.53 -4.38 22.10
CA ASN A 216 -44.48 -3.38 21.87
C ASN A 216 -43.94 -3.42 20.43
N ALA A 217 -43.79 -4.62 19.85
CA ALA A 217 -43.35 -4.76 18.46
C ALA A 217 -44.40 -4.24 17.46
N LEU A 218 -45.69 -4.53 17.71
CA LEU A 218 -46.78 -4.01 16.90
C LEU A 218 -46.89 -2.48 17.03
N ASP A 219 -46.66 -1.91 18.22
CA ASP A 219 -46.60 -0.45 18.41
C ASP A 219 -45.49 0.21 17.57
N ILE A 220 -44.35 -0.46 17.39
CA ILE A 220 -43.33 0.01 16.43
C ILE A 220 -43.86 -0.01 15.01
N ILE A 221 -44.50 -1.11 14.60
CA ILE A 221 -45.08 -1.26 13.27
C ILE A 221 -46.11 -0.16 12.99
N THR A 222 -47.00 0.13 13.95
CA THR A 222 -48.02 1.17 13.77
C THR A 222 -47.41 2.57 13.66
N LYS A 223 -46.29 2.83 14.35
CA LYS A 223 -45.57 4.12 14.27
C LYS A 223 -44.85 4.34 12.94
N VAL A 224 -44.49 3.27 12.23
CA VAL A 224 -43.74 3.36 10.96
C VAL A 224 -44.59 3.06 9.73
N LYS A 225 -45.84 2.65 9.91
CA LYS A 225 -46.76 2.27 8.82
C LYS A 225 -47.01 3.37 7.78
N ASP A 226 -46.88 4.64 8.17
CA ASP A 226 -47.10 5.78 7.28
C ASP A 226 -45.86 6.05 6.40
N LYS A 227 -44.70 5.49 6.79
CA LYS A 227 -43.43 5.58 6.05
C LYS A 227 -43.19 4.35 5.18
N TYR A 228 -43.65 3.18 5.63
CA TYR A 228 -43.41 1.90 4.95
C TYR A 228 -44.69 1.10 4.79
N GLN A 229 -44.85 0.46 3.63
CA GLN A 229 -45.90 -0.54 3.46
C GLN A 229 -45.53 -1.80 4.25
N ILE A 230 -46.34 -2.19 5.23
CA ILE A 230 -46.07 -3.37 6.05
C ILE A 230 -46.93 -4.55 5.59
N LEU A 231 -46.28 -5.69 5.31
CA LEU A 231 -46.91 -6.97 5.02
C LEU A 231 -46.53 -7.96 6.13
N LEU A 232 -47.49 -8.30 6.98
CA LEU A 232 -47.30 -9.22 8.11
C LEU A 232 -47.96 -10.56 7.80
N PHE A 233 -47.15 -11.62 7.73
CA PHE A 233 -47.57 -13.00 7.61
C PHE A 233 -47.43 -13.66 8.98
N THR A 234 -48.51 -14.25 9.46
CA THR A 234 -48.56 -14.96 10.74
C THR A 234 -49.57 -16.10 10.66
N CYS A 235 -49.26 -17.21 11.32
CA CYS A 235 -50.23 -18.29 11.55
C CYS A 235 -51.12 -18.07 12.79
N HIS A 236 -50.88 -17.02 13.57
CA HIS A 236 -51.57 -16.70 14.81
C HIS A 236 -52.59 -15.56 14.65
N LYS A 237 -53.63 -15.57 15.49
CA LYS A 237 -54.69 -14.53 15.50
C LYS A 237 -54.42 -13.37 16.46
N ARG A 238 -53.42 -13.50 17.32
CA ARG A 238 -53.11 -12.52 18.38
C ARG A 238 -52.59 -11.20 17.80
N GLU A 239 -51.85 -11.25 16.69
CA GLU A 239 -51.36 -10.06 15.99
C GLU A 239 -52.54 -9.24 15.44
N GLU A 240 -53.52 -9.92 14.82
CA GLU A 240 -54.76 -9.27 14.36
C GLU A 240 -55.49 -8.59 15.52
N GLN A 241 -55.67 -9.32 16.62
CA GLN A 241 -56.37 -8.81 17.80
C GLN A 241 -55.68 -7.55 18.34
N PHE A 242 -54.37 -7.60 18.60
CA PHE A 242 -53.63 -6.47 19.17
C PHE A 242 -53.54 -5.27 18.22
N LEU A 243 -53.44 -5.48 16.90
CA LEU A 243 -53.50 -4.39 15.94
C LEU A 243 -54.87 -3.67 15.96
N ARG A 244 -55.97 -4.42 16.12
CA ARG A 244 -57.31 -3.84 16.29
C ARG A 244 -57.45 -3.10 17.61
N GLU A 245 -56.89 -3.61 18.71
CA GLU A 245 -56.86 -2.93 20.01
C GLU A 245 -56.08 -1.60 19.95
N LEU A 246 -55.02 -1.53 19.13
CA LEU A 246 -54.29 -0.30 18.81
C LEU A 246 -55.04 0.63 17.83
N GLY A 247 -56.30 0.33 17.49
CA GLY A 247 -57.15 1.14 16.63
C GLY A 247 -56.74 1.14 15.16
N GLN A 248 -56.02 0.13 14.69
CA GLN A 248 -55.54 0.06 13.31
C GLN A 248 -56.57 -0.58 12.38
N GLU A 249 -56.84 0.06 11.25
CA GLU A 249 -57.54 -0.56 10.13
C GLU A 249 -56.57 -1.47 9.37
N ILE A 250 -56.79 -2.78 9.47
CA ILE A 250 -55.96 -3.81 8.83
C ILE A 250 -56.69 -4.45 7.65
N ASN A 251 -55.96 -4.65 6.55
CA ASN A 251 -56.45 -5.46 5.43
C ASN A 251 -56.10 -6.93 5.68
N LEU A 252 -57.02 -7.68 6.27
CA LEU A 252 -56.82 -9.10 6.59
C LEU A 252 -57.09 -9.97 5.36
N VAL A 253 -56.09 -10.77 4.96
CA VAL A 253 -56.21 -11.79 3.91
C VAL A 253 -56.05 -13.17 4.56
N GLN A 254 -57.06 -14.02 4.39
CA GLN A 254 -56.99 -15.43 4.78
C GLN A 254 -56.61 -16.25 3.55
N LEU A 255 -55.51 -17.01 3.65
CA LEU A 255 -54.97 -17.87 2.60
C LEU A 255 -55.49 -19.30 2.72
#